data_AF-A0A2V2SU42-F1
#
_entry.id   AF-A0A2V2SU42-F1
#
_cell.length_a   1.000
_cell.length_b   1.000
_cell.length_c   1.000
_cell.angle_alpha   90.00
_cell.angle_beta   90.00
_cell.angle_gamma   90.00
#
_symmetry.space_group_name_H-M   'P 1'
#
loop_
_entity.id
_entity.type
_entity.pdbx_description
1 polymer ?
#
loop_
_entity_poly.entity_id
_entity_poly.type
_entity_poly.pdbx_seq_one_letter_code
_entity_poly.pdbx_strand_id
1 'polypeptide(L)'
;MAAIRFEYRTEHVAIPFKTQTHGRLLKTTEATLEPDLVQLLQRDTFQALLESLGAEGWELVSVQPLCRGETKIGNQNAQGWAYGFAMPIGYLLFLKRETQA
;
A
#
# COMPACT_ATOMS: atom_id res chain seq x y z
N MET A 1 -39.78 -5.11 -10.37
CA MET A 1 -38.43 -5.64 -10.12
C MET A 1 -38.04 -5.22 -8.71
N ALA A 2 -37.58 -6.15 -7.86
CA ALA A 2 -37.04 -5.78 -6.55
C ALA A 2 -35.77 -4.92 -6.74
N ALA A 3 -35.62 -3.86 -5.96
CA ALA A 3 -34.46 -2.98 -6.05
C ALA A 3 -33.24 -3.71 -5.47
N ILE A 4 -32.22 -3.96 -6.29
CA ILE A 4 -30.93 -4.49 -5.83
C ILE A 4 -30.27 -3.41 -4.97
N ARG A 5 -29.83 -3.79 -3.76
CA ARG A 5 -29.10 -2.92 -2.85
C ARG A 5 -27.66 -3.40 -2.73
N PHE A 6 -26.73 -2.46 -2.66
CA PHE A 6 -25.30 -2.75 -2.53
C PHE A 6 -24.77 -2.22 -1.20
N GLU A 7 -23.95 -3.04 -0.56
CA GLU A 7 -23.03 -2.63 0.50
C GLU A 7 -21.67 -2.30 -0.12
N TYR A 8 -20.97 -1.30 0.44
CA TYR A 8 -19.66 -0.87 -0.03
C TYR A 8 -18.63 -0.96 1.09
N ARG A 9 -17.40 -1.36 0.75
CA ARG A 9 -16.28 -1.50 1.67
C ARG A 9 -15.01 -0.98 1.02
N THR A 10 -14.14 -0.36 1.81
CA THR A 10 -12.82 0.08 1.35
C THR A 10 -11.75 -0.57 2.22
N GLU A 11 -10.78 -1.21 1.59
CA GLU A 11 -9.64 -1.84 2.26
C GLU A 11 -8.34 -1.18 1.87
N HIS A 12 -7.42 -1.05 2.82
CA HIS A 12 -6.10 -0.51 2.58
C HIS A 12 -5.05 -1.62 2.67
N VAL A 13 -4.26 -1.77 1.60
CA VAL A 13 -3.09 -2.64 1.59
C VAL A 13 -1.84 -1.77 1.51
N ALA A 14 -1.00 -1.83 2.54
CA ALA A 14 0.27 -1.13 2.55
C ALA A 14 1.29 -1.84 1.66
N ILE A 15 2.13 -1.07 0.97
CA ILE A 15 3.33 -1.57 0.32
C ILE A 15 4.43 -1.64 1.38
N PRO A 16 4.97 -2.83 1.69
CA PRO A 16 6.12 -2.94 2.57
C PRO A 16 7.38 -2.39 1.88
N PHE A 17 8.28 -1.81 2.66
CA PHE A 17 9.56 -1.27 2.19
C PHE A 17 10.72 -1.97 2.89
N LYS A 18 11.82 -2.17 2.16
CA LYS A 18 13.04 -2.72 2.74
C LYS A 18 13.59 -1.76 3.78
N THR A 19 14.21 -2.29 4.82
CA THR A 19 14.90 -1.49 5.84
C THR A 19 16.41 -1.57 5.65
N GLN A 20 17.10 -0.47 5.91
CA GLN A 20 18.55 -0.43 6.01
C GLN A 20 18.95 -0.10 7.44
N THR A 21 19.83 -0.93 8.00
CA THR A 21 20.41 -0.68 9.32
C THR A 21 21.80 -0.05 9.15
N HIS A 22 21.98 1.15 9.69
CA HIS A 22 23.27 1.83 9.72
C HIS A 22 23.85 1.84 11.14
N GLY A 23 25.17 1.65 11.25
CA GLY A 23 25.94 1.86 12.50
C GLY A 23 26.50 0.58 13.15
N ARG A 24 27.69 0.71 13.77
CA ARG A 24 28.40 -0.39 14.47
C ARG A 24 28.23 -0.36 15.99
N LEU A 25 27.98 0.81 16.60
CA LEU A 25 27.73 0.99 18.05
C LEU A 25 26.29 1.42 18.37
N LEU A 26 25.72 2.37 17.62
CA LEU A 26 24.29 2.70 17.63
C LEU A 26 23.70 2.33 16.27
N LYS A 27 22.85 1.31 16.25
CA LYS A 27 22.17 0.86 15.04
C LYS A 27 20.90 1.71 14.86
N THR A 28 20.83 2.46 13.77
CA THR A 28 19.60 3.13 13.33
C THR A 28 19.03 2.34 12.17
N THR A 29 17.76 1.95 12.26
CA THR A 29 17.04 1.28 11.17
C THR A 29 16.13 2.29 10.51
N GLU A 30 16.37 2.57 9.23
CA GLU A 30 15.52 3.45 8.43
C GLU A 30 14.84 2.64 7.32
N ALA A 31 13.57 2.95 7.08
CA ALA A 31 12.86 2.42 5.91
C ALA A 31 13.46 3.06 4.66
N THR A 32 13.88 2.23 3.71
CA THR A 32 14.32 2.69 2.40
C THR A 32 13.13 3.06 1.53
N LEU A 33 13.41 3.66 0.38
CA LEU A 33 12.43 3.94 -0.67
C LEU A 33 12.24 2.74 -1.62
N GLU A 34 12.84 1.58 -1.31
CA GLU A 34 12.74 0.37 -2.11
C GLU A 34 11.62 -0.53 -1.60
N PRO A 35 10.57 -0.82 -2.40
CA PRO A 35 9.50 -1.71 -1.98
C PRO A 35 10.01 -3.15 -1.81
N ASP A 36 9.52 -3.82 -0.76
CA ASP A 36 9.76 -5.25 -0.54
C ASP A 36 8.70 -6.07 -1.28
N LEU A 37 8.96 -6.33 -2.57
CA LEU A 37 8.03 -7.11 -3.41
C LEU A 37 7.84 -8.54 -2.93
N VAL A 38 8.85 -9.13 -2.26
CA VAL A 38 8.74 -10.49 -1.74
C VAL A 38 7.73 -10.50 -0.61
N GLN A 39 7.84 -9.57 0.34
CA GLN A 39 6.87 -9.44 1.42
C GLN A 39 5.48 -9.04 0.91
N LEU A 40 5.39 -8.14 -0.08
CA LEU A 40 4.11 -7.71 -0.65
C LEU A 40 3.35 -8.87 -1.31
N LEU A 41 4.05 -9.74 -2.05
CA LEU A 41 3.46 -10.85 -2.80
C LEU A 41 3.31 -12.13 -1.96
N GLN A 42 3.74 -12.12 -0.69
CA GLN A 42 3.50 -13.23 0.21
C GLN A 42 2.01 -13.43 0.46
N ARG A 43 1.63 -14.70 0.61
CA ARG A 43 0.22 -15.10 0.75
C ARG A 43 -0.44 -14.42 1.94
N ASP A 44 0.30 -14.25 3.02
CA ASP A 44 -0.19 -13.73 4.31
C ASP A 44 -0.59 -12.26 4.27
N THR A 45 -0.23 -11.50 3.22
CA THR A 45 -0.50 -10.06 3.15
C THR A 45 -1.64 -9.77 2.19
N PHE A 46 -1.39 -9.90 0.88
CA PHE A 46 -2.35 -9.47 -0.14
C PHE A 46 -3.33 -10.58 -0.51
N GLN A 47 -2.84 -11.80 -0.71
CA GLN A 47 -3.67 -12.91 -1.21
C GLN A 47 -4.68 -13.37 -0.16
N ALA A 48 -4.27 -13.51 1.11
CA ALA A 48 -5.16 -13.92 2.19
C ALA A 48 -6.33 -12.93 2.39
N LEU A 49 -6.06 -11.63 2.28
CA LEU A 49 -7.10 -10.60 2.34
C LEU A 49 -8.11 -10.75 1.20
N LEU A 50 -7.63 -10.87 -0.05
CA LEU A 50 -8.51 -11.04 -1.20
C LEU A 50 -9.29 -12.35 -1.18
N GLU A 51 -8.65 -13.45 -0.75
CA GLU A 51 -9.30 -14.76 -0.57
C GLU A 51 -10.45 -14.66 0.46
N SER A 52 -10.21 -14.02 1.61
CA SER A 52 -11.25 -13.80 2.64
C SER A 52 -12.40 -12.95 2.10
N LEU A 53 -12.10 -11.82 1.48
CA LEU A 53 -13.11 -10.90 0.95
C LEU A 53 -13.96 -11.57 -0.14
N GLY A 54 -13.32 -12.33 -1.03
CA GLY A 54 -14.02 -13.11 -2.06
C GLY A 54 -14.92 -14.19 -1.45
N ALA A 55 -14.46 -14.89 -0.41
CA ALA A 55 -15.26 -15.88 0.31
C ALA A 55 -16.48 -15.26 1.03
N GLU A 56 -16.37 -14.01 1.47
CA GLU A 56 -17.45 -13.21 2.05
C GLU A 56 -18.42 -12.62 1.01
N GLY A 57 -18.17 -12.86 -0.29
CA GLY A 57 -18.99 -12.37 -1.40
C GLY A 57 -18.71 -10.94 -1.84
N TRP A 58 -17.59 -10.34 -1.41
CA TRP A 58 -17.18 -9.03 -1.88
C TRP A 58 -16.60 -9.11 -3.29
N GLU A 59 -17.09 -8.23 -4.17
CA GLU A 59 -16.57 -8.00 -5.51
C GLU A 59 -15.62 -6.80 -5.49
N LEU A 60 -14.40 -6.98 -5.97
CA LEU A 60 -13.45 -5.88 -6.16
C LEU A 60 -13.86 -5.04 -7.37
N VAL A 61 -14.20 -3.77 -7.14
CA VAL A 61 -14.69 -2.83 -8.16
C VAL A 61 -13.57 -1.99 -8.73
N SER A 62 -12.67 -1.50 -7.86
CA SER A 62 -11.59 -0.61 -8.27
C SER A 62 -10.41 -0.72 -7.31
N VAL A 63 -9.22 -0.44 -7.83
CA VAL A 63 -7.99 -0.28 -7.05
C VAL A 63 -7.41 1.10 -7.35
N GLN A 64 -7.06 1.87 -6.33
CA GLN A 64 -6.39 3.14 -6.48
C GLN A 64 -5.08 3.16 -5.69
N PRO A 65 -3.97 3.67 -6.27
CA PRO A 65 -2.73 3.83 -5.52
C PRO A 65 -2.87 4.94 -4.48
N LEU A 66 -2.42 4.67 -3.25
CA LEU A 66 -2.20 5.67 -2.23
C LEU A 66 -0.75 6.13 -2.31
N CYS A 67 -0.55 7.42 -2.60
CA CYS A 67 0.79 7.99 -2.77
C CYS A 67 1.15 8.91 -1.60
N ARG A 68 2.41 8.85 -1.16
CA ARG A 68 3.05 9.82 -0.26
C ARG A 68 3.96 10.75 -1.07
N GLY A 69 3.96 12.04 -0.74
CA GLY A 69 4.95 12.96 -1.28
C GLY A 69 6.30 12.75 -0.61
N GLU A 70 7.31 12.39 -1.39
CA GLU A 70 8.70 12.32 -0.96
C GLU A 70 9.44 13.59 -1.33
N THR A 71 10.32 14.06 -0.47
CA THR A 71 11.25 15.15 -0.78
C THR A 71 12.65 14.71 -0.39
N LYS A 72 13.54 14.62 -1.37
CA LYS A 72 14.96 14.38 -1.10
C LYS A 72 15.69 15.72 -1.16
N ILE A 73 16.12 16.18 0.00
CA ILE A 73 16.95 17.38 0.11
C ILE A 73 18.38 17.01 -0.27
N GLY A 74 18.94 17.72 -1.26
CA GLY A 74 20.33 17.54 -1.67
C GLY A 74 21.29 17.84 -0.51
N ASN A 75 22.47 17.21 -0.54
CA ASN A 75 23.52 17.51 0.41
C ASN A 75 23.95 18.98 0.25
N GLN A 76 23.91 19.79 1.32
CA GLN A 76 24.27 21.21 1.27
C GLN A 76 25.72 21.48 0.79
N ASN A 77 26.58 20.46 0.79
CA ASN A 77 27.99 20.56 0.38
C ASN A 77 28.27 20.14 -1.08
N ALA A 78 27.28 19.61 -1.81
CA ALA A 78 27.40 19.25 -3.22
C ALA A 78 26.15 19.73 -3.93
N GLN A 79 26.26 20.52 -4.99
CA GLN A 79 25.14 21.12 -5.74
C GLN A 79 24.10 20.10 -6.24
N GLY A 80 23.28 19.56 -5.34
CA GLY A 80 22.20 18.64 -5.62
C GLY A 80 20.89 19.38 -5.49
N TRP A 81 20.14 19.47 -6.58
CA TRP A 81 18.77 19.98 -6.53
C TRP A 81 17.94 19.12 -5.57
N ALA A 82 17.17 19.78 -4.70
CA ALA A 82 16.10 19.08 -4.00
C ALA A 82 15.07 18.64 -5.04
N TYR A 83 14.64 17.38 -4.97
CA TYR A 83 13.60 16.88 -5.86
C TYR A 83 12.50 16.21 -5.03
N GLY A 84 11.26 16.42 -5.47
CA GLY A 84 10.08 15.82 -4.89
C GLY A 84 9.40 14.90 -5.89
N PHE A 85 8.81 13.82 -5.40
CA PHE A 85 8.06 12.89 -6.23
C PHE A 85 6.97 12.18 -5.44
N ALA A 86 5.91 11.73 -6.12
CA ALA A 86 4.86 10.92 -5.52
C ALA A 86 5.29 9.45 -5.50
N MET A 87 5.35 8.86 -4.31
CA MET A 87 5.71 7.46 -4.10
C MET A 87 4.47 6.66 -3.69
N PRO A 88 4.09 5.60 -4.43
CA PRO A 88 3.07 4.67 -3.97
C PRO A 88 3.50 4.02 -2.65
N ILE A 89 2.66 4.13 -1.62
CA ILE A 89 2.87 3.53 -0.30
C ILE A 89 1.83 2.46 0.03
N GLY A 90 0.83 2.29 -0.82
CA GLY A 90 -0.26 1.36 -0.62
C GLY A 90 -1.29 1.43 -1.73
N TYR A 91 -2.35 0.66 -1.56
CA TYR A 91 -3.51 0.62 -2.44
C TYR A 91 -4.79 0.68 -1.63
N LEU A 92 -5.77 1.43 -2.14
CA LEU A 92 -7.15 1.39 -1.70
C LEU A 92 -7.92 0.45 -2.62
N LEU A 93 -8.51 -0.59 -2.04
CA LEU A 93 -9.39 -1.53 -2.71
C LEU A 93 -10.83 -1.12 -2.43
N PHE A 94 -11.59 -0.81 -3.47
CA PHE A 94 -13.01 -0.51 -3.36
C PHE A 94 -13.81 -1.74 -3.72
N LEU A 95 -14.60 -2.22 -2.77
CA LEU A 95 -15.41 -3.42 -2.91
C LEU A 95 -16.89 -3.10 -2.78
N LYS A 96 -17.70 -3.94 -3.42
CA LYS A 96 -19.15 -3.94 -3.24
C LYS A 96 -19.65 -5.36 -3.03
N ARG A 97 -20.83 -5.51 -2.44
CA ARG A 97 -21.54 -6.78 -2.35
C ARG A 97 -23.04 -6.53 -2.46
N GLU A 98 -23.74 -7.42 -3.16
CA GLU A 98 -25.21 -7.39 -3.17
C GLU A 98 -25.75 -7.78 -1.80
N THR A 99 -26.70 -7.00 -1.31
CA THR A 99 -27.45 -7.32 -0.09
C THR A 99 -28.76 -7.96 -0.53
N GLN A 100 -29.02 -9.19 -0.06
CA GLN A 100 -30.36 -9.76 -0.17
C GLN A 100 -31.32 -8.88 0.66
N ALA A 101 -32.33 -8.34 -0.02
CA ALA A 101 -33.40 -7.55 0.60
C ALA A 101 -34.33 -8.45 1.42
#